data_AF-A0A2G1US17-F1
#
_entry.id   AF-A0A2G1US17-F1
#
_cell.length_a   1.000
_cell.length_b   1.000
_cell.length_c   1.000
_cell.angle_alpha   90.00
_cell.angle_beta   90.00
_cell.angle_gamma   90.00
#
_symmetry.space_group_name_H-M   'P 1'
#
loop_
_entity.id
_entity.type
_entity.pdbx_description
1 polymer ?
#
loop_
_entity_poly.entity_id
_entity_poly.type
_entity_poly.pdbx_seq_one_letter_code
_entity_poly.pdbx_strand_id
1 'polypeptide(L)' 'MGELQGYIIRFGQSASDLSQTITINDASVMDYTVTNLGTGEWFFAVQVVDLDGLTSAPSEVVSKTI' A
#
# COMPACT_ATOMS: atom_id res chain seq x y z
N MET A 1 15.98 -8.15 15.58
CA MET A 1 16.54 -6.99 14.82
C MET A 1 15.65 -6.83 13.62
N GLY A 2 15.25 -5.60 13.27
CA GLY A 2 14.13 -5.34 12.36
C GLY A 2 14.24 -6.10 11.04
N GLU A 3 13.41 -7.11 10.87
CA GLU A 3 13.32 -7.96 9.68
C GLU A 3 12.54 -7.27 8.55
N LEU A 4 12.20 -5.99 8.69
CA LEU A 4 11.39 -5.26 7.72
C LEU A 4 12.25 -4.74 6.57
N GLN A 5 11.90 -5.14 5.35
CA GLN A 5 12.51 -4.64 4.11
C GLN A 5 11.77 -3.42 3.57
N GLY A 6 10.45 -3.35 3.75
CA GLY A 6 9.66 -2.23 3.25
C GLY A 6 8.15 -2.42 3.31
N TYR A 7 7.46 -1.71 2.43
CA TYR A 7 6.00 -1.65 2.42
C TYR A 7 5.45 -1.83 1.00
N ILE A 8 4.25 -2.37 0.90
CA ILE A 8 3.48 -2.46 -0.33
C ILE A 8 2.15 -1.74 -0.12
N ILE A 9 1.91 -0.70 -0.91
CA ILE A 9 0.63 0.02 -0.94
C ILE A 9 -0.18 -0.53 -2.11
N ARG A 10 -1.33 -1.11 -1.81
CA ARG A 10 -2.32 -1.53 -2.81
C ARG A 10 -3.45 -0.51 -2.85
N PHE A 11 -3.86 -0.13 -4.05
CA PHE A 11 -4.94 0.82 -4.22
C PHE A 11 -5.71 0.58 -5.51
N GLY A 12 -6.91 1.15 -5.61
CA GLY A 12 -7.77 1.02 -6.78
C GLY A 12 -9.12 1.68 -6.56
N GLN A 13 -9.97 1.65 -7.58
CA GLN A 13 -11.35 2.17 -7.50
C GLN A 13 -12.36 1.14 -7.00
N SER A 14 -11.92 -0.08 -6.68
CA SER A 14 -12.75 -1.18 -6.18
C SER A 14 -12.23 -1.65 -4.82
N ALA A 15 -13.05 -1.58 -3.78
CA ALA A 15 -12.68 -2.02 -2.43
C ALA A 15 -12.29 -3.51 -2.37
N SER A 16 -12.89 -4.33 -3.24
CA SER A 16 -12.62 -5.77 -3.35
C SER A 16 -11.46 -6.11 -4.30
N ASP A 17 -10.97 -5.13 -5.07
CA ASP A 17 -9.91 -5.32 -6.07
C ASP A 17 -9.00 -4.09 -6.15
N LEU A 18 -7.92 -4.15 -5.37
CA LEU A 18 -6.88 -3.12 -5.36
C LEU A 18 -5.84 -3.48 -6.43
N SER A 19 -6.18 -3.23 -7.69
CA SER A 19 -5.39 -3.64 -8.87
C SER A 19 -4.06 -2.90 -9.02
N GLN A 20 -3.90 -1.72 -8.40
CA GLN A 20 -2.66 -0.94 -8.44
C GLN A 20 -1.80 -1.23 -7.22
N THR A 21 -0.49 -1.31 -7.42
CA THR A 21 0.48 -1.62 -6.36
C THR A 21 1.70 -0.72 -6.46
N ILE A 22 2.16 -0.21 -5.33
CA ILE A 22 3.41 0.53 -5.17
C ILE A 22 4.25 -0.20 -4.12
N THR A 23 5.47 -0.55 -4.48
CA THR A 23 6.45 -1.18 -3.57
C THR A 23 7.46 -0.14 -3.13
N ILE A 24 7.60 0.00 -1.81
CA ILE A 24 8.55 0.87 -1.14
C ILE A 24 9.60 -0.05 -0.51
N ASN A 25 10.77 -0.18 -1.15
CA ASN A 25 11.87 -1.02 -0.66
C ASN A 25 12.74 -0.29 0.39
N ASP A 26 12.09 0.47 1.27
CA ASP A 26 12.76 1.24 2.30
C ASP A 26 11.88 1.25 3.55
N ALA A 27 12.30 0.51 4.57
CA ALA A 27 11.62 0.38 5.85
C ALA A 27 11.68 1.66 6.71
N SER A 28 12.48 2.66 6.33
CA SER A 28 12.53 3.96 7.03
C SER A 28 11.46 4.94 6.54
N VAL A 29 10.81 4.65 5.41
CA VAL A 29 9.71 5.47 4.87
C VAL A 29 8.47 5.29 5.73
N MET A 30 8.07 6.37 6.39
CA MET A 30 6.87 6.42 7.22
C MET A 30 5.68 7.05 6.47
N ASP A 31 5.94 7.81 5.42
CA ASP A 31 4.93 8.55 4.66
C ASP A 31 5.17 8.40 3.15
N TYR A 32 4.10 8.17 2.39
CA TYR A 32 4.14 8.09 0.94
C TYR A 32 2.92 8.75 0.32
N THR A 33 3.11 9.59 -0.70
CA THR A 33 2.02 10.27 -1.42
C THR A 33 1.79 9.61 -2.77
N VAL A 34 0.60 9.08 -2.97
CA VAL A 34 0.15 8.59 -4.29
C VAL A 34 -0.34 9.77 -5.13
N THR A 35 0.31 10.00 -6.26
CA THR A 35 -0.03 11.08 -7.20
C THR A 35 -0.72 10.55 -8.45
N ASN A 36 -1.25 11.46 -9.28
CA ASN A 36 -1.87 11.13 -10.57
C ASN A 36 -3.11 10.22 -10.46
N LEU A 37 -3.88 10.40 -9.38
CA LEU A 37 -5.19 9.78 -9.20
C LEU A 37 -6.26 10.64 -9.89
N GLY A 38 -7.09 10.00 -10.71
CA GLY A 38 -8.27 10.66 -11.31
C GLY A 38 -9.36 10.94 -10.27
N THR A 39 -10.34 11.75 -10.64
CA THR A 39 -11.55 11.99 -9.82
C THR A 39 -12.30 10.69 -9.55
N GLY A 40 -12.79 10.54 -8.32
CA GLY A 40 -13.58 9.37 -7.92
C GLY A 40 -13.23 8.85 -6.54
N GLU A 41 -13.88 7.75 -6.14
CA GLU A 41 -13.55 7.05 -4.90
C GLU A 41 -12.37 6.10 -5.11
N TRP A 42 -11.39 6.22 -4.23
CA TRP A 42 -10.19 5.40 -4.20
C TRP A 42 -10.09 4.65 -2.89
N PHE A 43 -9.69 3.39 -2.96
CA PHE A 43 -9.47 2.50 -1.85
C PHE A 43 -7.98 2.22 -1.70
N PHE A 44 -7.50 2.11 -0.46
CA PHE A 44 -6.09 1.90 -0.13
C PHE A 44 -5.96 0.86 0.97
N ALA A 45 -4.94 0.01 0.84
CA ALA A 45 -4.49 -0.90 1.88
C ALA A 45 -2.97 -1.02 1.85
N VAL A 46 -2.36 -1.25 2.99
CA VAL A 46 -0.90 -1.37 3.13
C VAL A 46 -0.54 -2.75 3.65
N GLN A 47 0.57 -3.29 3.14
CA GLN A 47 1.20 -4.52 3.61
C GLN A 47 2.66 -4.22 3.95
N VAL A 48 3.21 -4.97 4.90
CA VAL A 48 4.64 -4.96 5.18
C VAL A 48 5.32 -6.11 4.43
N VAL A 49 6.56 -5.89 4.01
CA VAL A 49 7.45 -6.88 3.39
C VAL A 49 8.69 -7.04 4.26
N ASP A 50 9.01 -8.28 4.63
CA ASP A 50 10.24 -8.60 5.33
C ASP A 50 11.43 -8.89 4.39
N LEU A 51 12.61 -9.08 4.96
CA LEU A 51 13.86 -9.32 4.23
C LEU A 51 13.87 -10.64 3.43
N ASP A 52 13.06 -11.62 3.83
CA ASP A 52 12.85 -12.88 3.11
C ASP A 52 11.78 -12.75 2.00
N GLY A 53 11.18 -11.56 1.87
CA GLY A 53 10.18 -11.23 0.87
C GLY A 53 8.78 -11.72 1.20
N LEU A 54 8.50 -12.13 2.46
CA LEU A 54 7.12 -12.44 2.83
C LEU A 54 6.34 -11.16 3.10
N THR A 55 5.10 -11.15 2.62
CA THR A 55 4.12 -10.08 2.87
C THR A 55 3.20 -10.42 4.02
N SER A 56 2.88 -9.43 4.86
CA SER A 56 1.78 -9.54 5.82
C SER A 56 0.40 -9.61 5.16
N ALA A 57 -0.62 -9.90 5.97
CA ALA A 57 -1.99 -9.57 5.60
C ALA A 57 -2.13 -8.06 5.31
N PRO A 58 -3.00 -7.67 4.35
CA PRO A 58 -3.30 -6.26 4.10
C PRO A 58 -3.97 -5.62 5.32
N SER A 59 -3.70 -4.33 5.50
CA SER A 59 -4.42 -3.50 6.47
C SER A 59 -5.91 -3.44 6.17
N GLU A 60 -6.68 -2.86 7.10
CA GLU A 60 -8.04 -2.45 6.80
C GLU A 60 -8.03 -1.52 5.56
N VAL A 61 -9.01 -1.73 4.67
CA VAL A 61 -9.17 -0.94 3.46
C VAL A 61 -9.81 0.39 3.83
N VAL A 62 -9.13 1.48 3.55
CA VAL A 62 -9.65 2.83 3.74
C VAL A 62 -10.00 3.45 2.40
N SER A 63 -10.98 4.36 2.36
CA SER A 63 -11.35 5.06 1.13
C SER A 63 -11.13 6.57 1.20
N LYS A 64 -10.95 7.18 0.03
CA LYS A 64 -10.84 8.62 -0.16
C LYS A 64 -11.45 9.02 -1.49
N THR A 65 -12.31 10.03 -1.47
CA THR A 65 -12.82 10.67 -2.68
C THR A 65 -11.91 11.83 -3.08
N ILE A 66 -11.41 11.81 -4.32
CA ILE A 66 -10.60 12.86 -4.95
C ILE A 66 -11.49 13.74 -5.82
#